data_AF-X1KAG5-F1
#
_entry.id   AF-X1KAG5-F1
#
_cell.length_a   1.000
_cell.length_b   1.000
_cell.length_c   1.000
_cell.angle_alpha   90.00
_cell.angle_beta   90.00
_cell.angle_gamma   90.00
#
_symmetry.space_group_name_H-M   'P 1'
#
loop_
_entity.id
_entity.type
_entity.pdbx_description
1 polymer ?
#
loop_
_entity_poly.entity_id
_entity_poly.type
_entity_poly.pdbx_seq_one_letter_code
_entity_poly.pdbx_strand_id
1 'polypeptide(L)'
;RYLVDEVQKVYRSQGVNINDKHIETIAHQMLTKVCIDSSGDTELVPEELVSRFHYEDINAKVLAEGGESATAHIVLLGITRASLNTDSWLAAASFQETTRVLTEAAVRGKVDKLSGLKENVIIGKLIPAYYQIPEEVPELPTGEEAEAEVSKAEPTGEAEPPAGEEEPPTSEEKKDEEN
;
A
#
# COMPACT_ATOMS: atom_id res chain seq x y z
N ARG A 1 12.86 6.25 -15.06
CA ARG A 1 12.27 5.81 -16.35
C ARG A 1 12.93 4.53 -16.86
N TYR A 2 14.26 4.51 -17.07
CA TYR A 2 15.00 3.33 -17.51
C TYR A 2 14.63 2.00 -16.81
N LEU A 3 14.59 1.97 -15.48
CA LEU A 3 14.22 0.75 -14.72
C LEU A 3 12.83 0.20 -15.06
N VAL A 4 11.86 1.09 -15.26
CA VAL A 4 10.48 0.70 -15.57
C VAL A 4 10.43 0.11 -16.97
N ASP A 5 11.08 0.76 -17.94
CA ASP A 5 11.08 0.33 -19.34
C ASP A 5 11.72 -1.06 -19.52
N GLU A 6 12.86 -1.32 -18.87
CA GLU A 6 13.57 -2.61 -18.95
C GLU A 6 12.79 -3.75 -18.29
N VAL A 7 12.22 -3.53 -17.11
CA VAL A 7 11.39 -4.55 -16.44
C VAL A 7 10.13 -4.83 -17.26
N GLN A 8 9.48 -3.78 -17.76
CA GLN A 8 8.27 -3.89 -18.55
C GLN A 8 8.49 -4.61 -19.89
N LYS A 9 9.66 -4.42 -20.53
CA LYS A 9 10.05 -5.14 -21.75
C LYS A 9 10.07 -6.65 -21.55
N VAL A 10 10.57 -7.13 -20.40
CA VAL A 10 10.58 -8.56 -20.07
C VAL A 10 9.15 -9.08 -19.88
N TYR A 11 8.30 -8.39 -19.13
CA TYR A 11 6.90 -8.82 -18.93
C TYR A 11 6.09 -8.82 -20.23
N ARG A 12 6.24 -7.78 -21.04
CA ARG A 12 5.61 -7.71 -22.37
C ARG A 12 6.09 -8.83 -23.29
N SER A 13 7.37 -9.21 -23.23
CA SER A 13 7.89 -10.34 -24.02
C SER A 13 7.27 -11.69 -23.64
N GLN A 14 6.76 -11.83 -22.42
CA GLN A 14 6.06 -13.01 -21.92
C GLN A 14 4.53 -12.90 -22.08
N GLY A 15 4.04 -11.84 -22.72
CA GLY A 15 2.60 -11.59 -22.90
C GLY A 15 1.87 -11.15 -21.63
N VAL A 16 2.59 -10.78 -20.58
CA VAL A 16 1.99 -10.33 -19.31
C VAL A 16 1.85 -8.81 -19.32
N ASN A 17 0.63 -8.32 -19.11
CA ASN A 17 0.35 -6.89 -19.01
C ASN A 17 0.32 -6.44 -17.55
N ILE A 18 1.27 -5.61 -17.14
CA ILE A 18 1.36 -5.01 -15.81
C ILE A 18 1.30 -3.50 -15.95
N ASN A 19 0.52 -2.83 -15.09
CA ASN A 19 0.48 -1.38 -15.06
C ASN A 19 1.81 -0.82 -14.51
N ASP A 20 2.39 0.15 -15.23
CA ASP A 20 3.66 0.79 -14.88
C ASP A 20 3.68 1.33 -13.44
N LYS A 21 2.52 1.76 -12.90
CA LYS A 21 2.38 2.24 -11.51
C LYS A 21 2.90 1.26 -10.46
N HIS A 22 2.73 -0.05 -10.68
CA HIS A 22 3.21 -1.06 -9.75
C HIS A 22 4.73 -1.11 -9.71
N ILE A 23 5.37 -1.04 -10.87
CA ILE A 23 6.83 -1.04 -11.00
C ILE A 23 7.40 0.27 -10.45
N GLU A 24 6.74 1.39 -10.72
CA GLU A 24 7.11 2.70 -10.18
C GLU A 24 7.06 2.72 -8.65
N THR A 25 6.05 2.10 -8.05
CA THR A 25 5.94 2.01 -6.58
C THR A 25 7.11 1.23 -5.98
N ILE A 26 7.55 0.16 -6.63
CA ILE A 26 8.71 -0.63 -6.20
C ILE A 26 10.01 0.17 -6.41
N ALA A 27 10.17 0.80 -7.58
CA ALA A 27 11.34 1.61 -7.89
C ALA A 27 11.46 2.84 -6.96
N HIS A 28 10.33 3.41 -6.55
CA HIS A 28 10.29 4.46 -5.54
C HIS A 28 10.90 3.97 -4.21
N GLN A 29 10.52 2.77 -3.76
CA GLN A 29 11.07 2.18 -2.53
C GLN A 29 12.59 1.92 -2.60
N MET A 30 13.13 1.68 -3.81
CA MET A 30 14.56 1.52 -4.05
C MET A 30 15.34 2.85 -4.00
N LEU A 31 14.65 4.00 -4.10
CA LEU A 31 15.22 5.35 -4.17
C LEU A 31 14.94 6.21 -2.91
N THR A 32 14.37 5.62 -1.86
CA THR A 32 13.96 6.34 -0.64
C THR A 32 15.15 6.83 0.22
N LYS A 33 16.37 6.34 -0.03
CA LYS A 33 17.55 6.68 0.77
C LYS A 33 18.50 7.63 0.04
N VAL A 34 19.13 8.50 0.82
CA VAL A 34 20.15 9.45 0.36
C VAL A 34 21.44 9.21 1.13
N CYS A 35 22.58 9.40 0.46
CA CYS A 35 23.91 9.38 1.07
C CYS A 35 24.39 10.82 1.22
N ILE A 36 24.84 11.16 2.43
CA ILE A 36 25.30 12.52 2.74
C ILE A 36 26.71 12.73 2.18
N ASP A 37 26.88 13.78 1.40
CA ASP A 37 28.19 14.20 0.87
C ASP A 37 28.89 15.18 1.82
N SER A 38 28.15 16.17 2.32
CA SER A 38 28.63 17.18 3.26
C SER A 38 27.58 17.44 4.32
N SER A 39 28.02 17.54 5.58
CA SER A 39 27.14 17.76 6.73
C SER A 39 26.64 19.19 6.87
N GLY A 40 27.35 20.19 6.32
CA GLY A 40 27.08 21.60 6.61
C GLY A 40 27.05 21.84 8.12
N ASP A 41 26.03 22.57 8.59
CA ASP A 41 25.74 22.82 10.01
C ASP A 41 24.77 21.80 10.64
N THR A 42 24.44 20.72 9.92
CA THR A 42 23.52 19.68 10.42
C THR A 42 24.23 18.65 11.31
N GLU A 43 23.46 17.89 12.08
CA GLU A 43 23.96 16.74 12.88
C GLU A 43 24.28 15.49 12.03
N LEU A 44 24.14 15.58 10.70
CA LEU A 44 24.29 14.46 9.79
C LEU A 44 25.77 14.11 9.55
N VAL A 45 26.08 12.83 9.43
CA VAL A 45 27.45 12.36 9.21
C VAL A 45 27.70 12.11 7.71
N PRO A 46 28.84 12.59 7.14
CA PRO A 46 29.21 12.24 5.77
C PRO A 46 29.28 10.73 5.55
N GLU A 47 28.89 10.28 4.36
CA GLU A 47 28.77 8.87 3.97
C GLU A 47 27.67 8.07 4.70
N GLU A 48 26.87 8.71 5.58
CA GLU A 48 25.74 8.06 6.22
C GLU A 48 24.55 7.94 5.26
N LEU A 49 23.87 6.78 5.30
CA LEU A 49 22.62 6.53 4.58
C LEU A 49 21.43 6.92 5.46
N VAL A 50 20.71 7.95 5.04
CA VAL A 50 19.55 8.49 5.76
C VAL A 50 18.30 8.42 4.89
N SER A 51 17.13 8.35 5.53
CA SER A 51 15.84 8.47 4.83
C SER A 51 15.74 9.85 4.18
N ARG A 52 15.30 9.89 2.93
CA ARG A 52 15.11 11.15 2.19
C ARG A 52 14.22 12.14 2.97
N PHE A 53 13.13 11.65 3.56
CA PHE A 53 12.23 12.48 4.36
C PHE A 53 12.93 13.08 5.59
N HIS A 54 13.73 12.26 6.29
CA HIS A 54 14.46 12.73 7.46
C HIS A 54 15.54 13.75 7.11
N TYR A 55 16.24 13.56 5.98
CA TYR A 55 17.19 14.52 5.43
C TYR A 55 16.51 15.85 5.07
N GLU A 56 15.37 15.80 4.38
CA GLU A 56 14.60 16.99 4.01
C GLU A 56 14.09 17.74 5.26
N ASP A 57 13.62 17.03 6.28
CA ASP A 57 13.16 17.61 7.55
C ASP A 57 14.28 18.32 8.33
N ILE A 58 15.47 17.70 8.42
CA ILE A 58 16.63 18.29 9.11
C ILE A 58 17.09 19.55 8.37
N ASN A 59 17.24 19.46 7.05
CA ASN A 59 17.68 20.59 6.25
C ASN A 59 16.69 21.75 6.29
N ALA A 60 15.38 21.47 6.28
CA ALA A 60 14.37 22.52 6.41
C ALA A 60 14.48 23.29 7.74
N LYS A 61 14.82 22.61 8.84
CA LYS A 61 15.04 23.25 10.15
C LYS A 61 16.29 24.12 10.15
N VAL A 62 17.42 23.59 9.69
CA VAL A 62 18.69 24.33 9.67
C VAL A 62 18.63 25.56 8.75
N LEU A 63 17.95 25.44 7.60
CA LEU A 63 17.70 26.58 6.72
C LEU A 63 16.82 27.64 7.37
N ALA A 64 15.82 27.25 8.16
CA ALA A 64 14.97 28.19 8.89
C ALA A 64 15.73 28.94 10.00
N GLU A 65 16.75 28.30 10.59
CA GLU A 65 17.66 28.89 11.57
C GLU A 65 18.76 29.75 10.92
N GLY A 66 18.87 29.72 9.58
CA GLY A 66 19.84 30.50 8.80
C GLY A 66 21.21 29.85 8.66
N GLY A 67 21.34 28.55 8.98
CA GLY A 67 22.57 27.78 8.82
C GLY A 67 22.74 27.17 7.43
N GLU A 68 23.88 26.51 7.21
CA GLU A 68 24.20 25.80 5.97
C GLU A 68 23.60 24.38 5.94
N SER A 69 22.75 24.10 4.96
CA SER A 69 22.12 22.78 4.78
C SER A 69 23.12 21.70 4.34
N ALA A 70 22.90 20.45 4.76
CA ALA A 70 23.68 19.31 4.28
C ALA A 70 23.41 19.03 2.80
N THR A 71 24.44 18.60 2.06
CA THR A 71 24.31 18.13 0.68
C THR A 71 24.31 16.61 0.65
N ALA A 72 23.42 16.01 -0.15
CA ALA A 72 23.31 14.57 -0.30
C ALA A 72 22.89 14.19 -1.73
N HIS A 73 23.22 12.97 -2.14
CA HIS A 73 22.76 12.39 -3.40
C HIS A 73 21.90 11.15 -3.15
N ILE A 74 20.94 10.90 -4.05
CA ILE A 74 20.06 9.73 -3.98
C ILE A 74 20.87 8.48 -4.34
N VAL A 75 20.74 7.42 -3.53
CA VAL A 75 21.37 6.13 -3.78
C VAL A 75 20.31 5.11 -4.15
N LEU A 76 20.49 4.47 -5.31
CA LEU A 76 19.64 3.35 -5.72
C LEU A 76 20.06 2.08 -4.96
N LEU A 77 19.18 1.61 -4.08
CA LEU A 77 19.37 0.37 -3.33
C LEU A 77 18.60 -0.78 -3.99
N GLY A 78 19.20 -1.97 -4.04
CA GLY A 78 18.48 -3.19 -4.40
C GLY A 78 17.34 -3.47 -3.42
N ILE A 79 16.26 -4.13 -3.87
CA ILE A 79 15.06 -4.40 -3.06
C ILE A 79 15.37 -5.01 -1.69
N THR A 80 16.32 -5.94 -1.61
CA THR A 80 16.74 -6.58 -0.34
C THR A 80 17.39 -5.58 0.60
N ARG A 81 18.29 -4.74 0.08
CA ARG A 81 18.99 -3.71 0.87
C ARG A 81 18.03 -2.61 1.29
N ALA A 82 17.11 -2.19 0.42
CA ALA A 82 16.06 -1.22 0.75
C ALA A 82 15.17 -1.73 1.90
N SER A 83 14.74 -3.00 1.86
CA SER A 83 13.92 -3.62 2.90
C SER A 83 14.64 -3.78 4.25
N LEU A 84 15.95 -4.05 4.24
CA LEU A 84 16.75 -4.14 5.47
C LEU A 84 17.06 -2.75 6.08
N ASN A 85 17.07 -1.69 5.26
CA ASN A 85 17.32 -0.32 5.71
C ASN A 85 16.02 0.47 5.98
N THR A 86 14.95 -0.21 6.37
CA THR A 86 13.72 0.44 6.83
C THR A 86 13.92 1.08 8.21
N ASP A 87 13.11 2.08 8.54
CA ASP A 87 13.26 2.82 9.80
C ASP A 87 12.83 1.99 11.04
N SER A 88 11.94 1.00 10.85
CA SER A 88 11.59 0.01 11.87
C SER A 88 12.58 -1.15 11.92
N TRP A 89 13.25 -1.30 13.07
CA TRP A 89 14.13 -2.44 13.29
C TRP A 89 13.32 -3.74 13.46
N LEU A 90 12.08 -3.69 13.94
CA LEU A 90 11.23 -4.87 14.11
C LEU A 90 10.76 -5.43 12.76
N ALA A 91 10.38 -4.55 11.83
CA ALA A 91 10.03 -4.93 10.47
C ALA A 91 11.24 -5.45 9.69
N ALA A 92 12.42 -4.85 9.87
CA ALA A 92 13.66 -5.30 9.25
C ALA A 92 14.11 -6.67 9.79
N ALA A 93 14.11 -6.87 11.12
CA ALA A 93 14.56 -8.11 11.77
C ALA A 93 13.69 -9.32 11.40
N SER A 94 12.41 -9.09 11.11
CA SER A 94 11.46 -10.11 10.67
C SER A 94 11.53 -10.41 9.17
N PHE A 95 12.36 -9.70 8.39
CA PHE A 95 12.60 -10.03 6.98
C PHE A 95 13.78 -11.01 6.88
N GLN A 96 15.00 -10.54 7.21
CA GLN A 96 16.24 -11.30 7.16
C GLN A 96 17.26 -10.73 8.18
N GLU A 97 18.41 -11.38 8.34
CA GLU A 97 19.54 -10.91 9.19
C GLU A 97 19.16 -10.60 10.66
N THR A 98 18.20 -11.33 11.22
CA THR A 98 17.57 -11.06 12.53
C THR A 98 18.57 -10.78 13.65
N THR A 99 19.60 -11.63 13.80
CA THR A 99 20.61 -11.46 14.87
C THR A 99 21.34 -10.12 14.74
N ARG A 100 21.79 -9.77 13.54
CA ARG A 100 22.53 -8.53 13.28
C ARG A 100 21.65 -7.31 13.57
N VAL A 101 20.42 -7.31 13.05
CA VAL A 101 19.49 -6.18 13.21
C VAL A 101 19.15 -5.94 14.68
N LEU A 102 18.88 -7.02 15.44
CA LEU A 102 18.58 -6.91 16.87
C LEU A 102 19.79 -6.44 17.68
N THR A 103 20.99 -6.95 17.39
CA THR A 103 22.22 -6.49 18.08
C THR A 103 22.48 -5.01 17.83
N GLU A 104 22.36 -4.54 16.58
CA GLU A 104 22.57 -3.13 16.26
C GLU A 104 21.51 -2.24 16.91
N ALA A 105 20.24 -2.66 16.91
CA ALA A 105 19.17 -1.92 17.58
C ALA A 105 19.40 -1.85 19.10
N ALA A 106 19.84 -2.94 19.73
CA ALA A 106 20.13 -2.99 21.16
C ALA A 106 21.33 -2.10 21.55
N VAL A 107 22.42 -2.16 20.79
CA VAL A 107 23.62 -1.33 21.03
C VAL A 107 23.31 0.16 20.88
N ARG A 108 22.51 0.54 19.88
CA ARG A 108 22.10 1.92 19.64
C ARG A 108 20.92 2.38 20.51
N GLY A 109 20.28 1.48 21.27
CA GLY A 109 19.06 1.77 22.03
C GLY A 109 17.88 2.25 21.16
N LYS A 110 17.75 1.74 19.93
CA LYS A 110 16.71 2.18 18.98
C LYS A 110 15.31 1.82 19.49
N VAL A 111 14.41 2.80 19.47
CA VAL A 111 12.99 2.61 19.79
C VAL A 111 12.19 2.52 18.50
N ASP A 112 11.35 1.47 18.39
CA ASP A 112 10.45 1.31 17.25
C ASP A 112 9.13 2.06 17.50
N LYS A 113 8.69 2.86 16.53
CA LYS A 113 7.46 3.67 16.64
C LYS A 113 6.20 2.92 16.18
N LEU A 114 6.33 1.72 15.62
CA LEU A 114 5.21 0.89 15.14
C LEU A 114 4.29 1.64 14.16
N SER A 115 4.86 2.43 13.26
CA SER A 115 4.11 3.20 12.25
C SER A 115 3.83 2.39 10.98
N GLY A 116 4.50 1.26 10.80
CA GLY A 116 4.41 0.41 9.63
C GLY A 116 3.37 -0.71 9.75
N LEU A 117 3.02 -1.29 8.61
CA LEU A 117 2.11 -2.44 8.55
C LEU A 117 2.65 -3.65 9.33
N LYS A 118 3.91 -4.01 9.07
CA LYS A 118 4.50 -5.26 9.56
C LYS A 118 4.71 -5.27 11.07
N GLU A 119 5.15 -4.15 11.63
CA GLU A 119 5.31 -4.01 13.08
C GLU A 119 3.98 -4.23 13.81
N ASN A 120 2.90 -3.60 13.35
CA ASN A 120 1.59 -3.72 13.97
C ASN A 120 1.05 -5.16 13.88
N VAL A 121 1.24 -5.82 12.73
CA VAL A 121 0.87 -7.25 12.59
C VAL A 121 1.64 -8.14 13.56
N ILE A 122 2.95 -7.93 13.73
CA ILE A 122 3.78 -8.75 14.63
C ILE A 122 3.34 -8.58 16.10
N ILE A 123 3.00 -7.37 16.50
CA ILE A 123 2.57 -7.05 17.86
C ILE A 123 1.09 -7.41 18.11
N GLY A 124 0.29 -7.62 17.05
CA GLY A 124 -1.14 -7.86 17.14
C GLY A 124 -1.97 -6.58 17.34
N LYS A 125 -1.41 -5.41 16.99
CA LYS A 125 -2.13 -4.14 16.95
C LYS A 125 -2.78 -3.95 15.57
N LEU A 126 -3.85 -3.16 15.54
CA LEU A 126 -4.54 -2.78 14.32
C LEU A 126 -3.58 -2.13 13.31
N ILE A 127 -3.68 -2.55 12.05
CA ILE A 127 -2.81 -2.10 10.97
C ILE A 127 -3.15 -0.67 10.54
N PRO A 128 -2.16 0.16 10.17
CA PRO A 128 -2.35 1.54 9.73
C PRO A 128 -2.81 1.61 8.26
N ALA A 129 -3.70 0.72 7.82
CA ALA A 129 -4.22 0.64 6.46
C ALA A 129 -5.68 1.07 6.37
N TYR A 130 -6.17 1.79 7.38
CA TYR A 130 -7.57 2.17 7.52
C TYR A 130 -8.05 3.02 6.34
N TYR A 131 -9.07 2.51 5.66
CA TYR A 131 -10.06 3.34 5.00
C TYR A 131 -10.87 4.05 6.09
N GLN A 132 -10.98 5.38 6.04
CA GLN A 132 -11.91 6.09 6.91
C GLN A 132 -13.32 5.66 6.53
N ILE A 133 -13.93 4.78 7.33
CA ILE A 133 -15.37 4.56 7.26
C ILE A 133 -16.00 5.80 7.90
N PRO A 134 -16.83 6.59 7.20
CA PRO A 134 -17.62 7.64 7.84
C PRO A 134 -18.42 7.02 9.00
N GLU A 135 -18.40 7.66 10.16
CA GLU A 135 -18.89 7.13 11.44
C GLU A 135 -20.42 6.90 11.53
N GLU A 136 -21.15 7.00 10.41
CA GLU A 136 -22.54 6.54 10.33
C GLU A 136 -22.54 5.07 9.95
N VAL A 137 -22.30 4.21 10.93
CA VAL A 137 -22.81 2.83 10.88
C VAL A 137 -24.31 2.96 11.11
N PRO A 138 -25.19 2.68 10.12
CA PRO A 138 -26.62 2.66 10.38
C PRO A 138 -26.87 1.62 11.47
N GLU A 139 -27.48 2.06 12.57
CA GLU A 139 -27.89 1.16 13.64
C GLU A 139 -28.80 0.09 13.02
N LEU A 140 -28.31 -1.16 13.00
CA LEU A 140 -29.16 -2.29 12.63
C LEU A 140 -30.24 -2.37 13.71
N PRO A 141 -31.55 -2.35 13.35
CA PRO A 141 -32.61 -2.35 14.33
C PRO A 141 -32.47 -3.58 15.23
N THR A 142 -32.31 -3.35 16.53
CA THR A 142 -32.41 -4.41 17.53
C THR A 142 -33.76 -5.09 17.38
N GLY A 143 -33.76 -6.43 17.38
CA GLY A 143 -34.81 -7.31 16.87
C GLY A 143 -36.21 -7.21 17.49
N GLU A 144 -36.53 -6.17 18.26
CA GLU A 144 -37.89 -5.87 18.71
C GLU A 144 -38.61 -4.88 17.77
N GLU A 145 -37.90 -4.05 16.99
CA GLU A 145 -38.53 -3.11 16.04
C GLU A 145 -38.76 -3.73 14.65
N ALA A 146 -38.00 -4.76 14.27
CA ALA A 146 -38.20 -5.48 13.01
C ALA A 146 -39.53 -6.27 12.99
N GLU A 147 -40.00 -6.77 14.13
CA GLU A 147 -41.27 -7.50 14.22
C GLU A 147 -42.50 -6.57 14.15
N ALA A 148 -42.34 -5.31 14.57
CA ALA A 148 -43.42 -4.32 14.57
C ALA A 148 -43.70 -3.73 13.17
N GLU A 149 -42.71 -3.66 12.29
CA GLU A 149 -42.92 -3.19 10.90
C GLU A 149 -43.41 -4.31 9.97
N VAL A 150 -42.94 -5.55 10.15
CA VAL A 150 -43.38 -6.70 9.33
C VAL A 150 -44.86 -7.04 9.55
N SER A 151 -45.41 -6.77 10.73
CA SER A 151 -46.81 -7.06 11.06
C SER A 151 -47.81 -5.98 10.60
N LYS A 152 -47.36 -4.82 10.11
CA LYS A 152 -48.24 -3.75 9.60
C LYS A 152 -48.44 -3.75 8.08
N ALA A 153 -47.71 -4.57 7.34
CA ALA A 153 -47.87 -4.69 5.89
C ALA A 153 -48.65 -5.96 5.54
N GLU A 154 -49.97 -5.93 5.65
CA GLU A 154 -50.83 -6.90 4.95
C GLU A 154 -50.86 -6.59 3.44
N PRO A 155 -51.05 -7.61 2.57
CA PRO A 155 -50.77 -7.52 1.15
C PRO A 155 -51.99 -7.00 0.38
N THR A 156 -51.84 -5.91 -0.36
CA THR A 156 -52.81 -5.49 -1.37
C THR A 156 -52.13 -5.11 -2.68
N GLY A 157 -52.52 -5.83 -3.73
CA GLY A 157 -52.71 -5.25 -5.07
C GLY A 157 -51.57 -5.42 -6.08
N GLU A 158 -51.70 -6.47 -6.90
CA GLU A 158 -51.48 -6.48 -8.37
C GLU A 158 -50.17 -5.88 -8.92
N ALA A 159 -49.26 -6.76 -9.34
CA ALA A 159 -48.22 -6.43 -10.30
C ALA A 159 -48.67 -6.86 -11.71
N GLU A 160 -49.01 -5.89 -12.56
CA GLU A 160 -49.00 -6.06 -14.01
C GLU A 160 -47.55 -6.25 -14.50
N PRO A 161 -47.28 -7.15 -15.47
CA PRO A 161 -45.93 -7.34 -16.01
C PRO A 161 -45.61 -6.28 -17.08
N PRO A 162 -44.39 -5.73 -17.12
CA PRO A 162 -43.98 -4.88 -18.24
C PRO A 162 -43.68 -5.72 -19.48
N ALA A 163 -44.32 -5.33 -20.58
CA ALA A 163 -44.09 -5.82 -21.92
C ALA A 163 -42.78 -5.28 -22.52
N GLY A 164 -42.08 -6.11 -23.28
CA GLY A 164 -41.26 -5.67 -24.42
C GLY A 164 -39.77 -6.01 -24.35
N GLU A 165 -39.41 -7.25 -24.65
CA GLU A 165 -38.17 -7.56 -25.38
C GLU A 165 -38.57 -8.13 -26.74
N GLU A 166 -38.17 -7.45 -27.82
CA GLU A 166 -38.30 -7.90 -29.21
C GLU A 166 -37.22 -8.94 -29.52
N GLU A 167 -37.61 -10.18 -29.84
CA GLU A 167 -36.80 -11.10 -30.63
C GLU A 167 -37.15 -10.95 -32.13
N PRO A 168 -36.18 -11.07 -33.05
CA PRO A 168 -36.47 -11.51 -34.41
C PRO A 168 -36.34 -13.04 -34.56
N PRO A 169 -37.02 -13.63 -35.56
CA PRO A 169 -37.73 -14.89 -35.36
C PRO A 169 -36.97 -16.17 -35.79
N THR A 170 -37.51 -17.25 -35.25
CA THR A 170 -37.31 -18.67 -35.52
C THR A 170 -37.26 -19.07 -37.01
N SER A 171 -36.41 -20.05 -37.32
CA SER A 171 -36.65 -21.00 -38.40
C SER A 171 -36.45 -22.44 -37.90
N GLU A 172 -37.61 -23.04 -37.60
CA GLU A 172 -38.02 -24.41 -37.92
C GLU A 172 -37.23 -25.63 -37.42
N GLU A 173 -37.95 -26.42 -36.62
CA GLU A 173 -37.78 -27.85 -36.37
C GLU A 173 -37.55 -28.67 -37.65
N LYS A 174 -36.73 -29.72 -37.53
CA LYS A 174 -37.21 -31.09 -37.80
C LYS A 174 -36.28 -32.13 -37.20
N LYS A 175 -36.81 -32.87 -36.22
CA LYS A 175 -36.59 -34.31 -36.15
C LYS A 175 -37.20 -34.93 -37.41
N ASP A 176 -36.54 -35.97 -37.93
CA ASP A 176 -37.09 -37.21 -38.49
C ASP A 176 -35.87 -37.89 -39.17
N GLU A 177 -35.30 -38.96 -38.59
CA GLU A 177 -35.72 -40.36 -38.76
C GLU A 177 -35.19 -40.97 -40.09
N GLU A 178 -34.52 -42.12 -39.95
CA GLU A 178 -34.16 -43.12 -40.98
C GLU A 178 -33.51 -42.68 -42.31
N ASN A 179 -32.21 -42.96 -42.47
CA ASN A 179 -31.68 -44.14 -43.19
C ASN A 179 -30.15 -44.22 -43.07
#